data_AF-A0A4P8WM69-F1
#
_entry.id   AF-A0A4P8WM69-F1
#
_cell.length_a   1.000
_cell.length_b   1.000
_cell.length_c   1.000
_cell.angle_alpha   90.00
_cell.angle_beta   90.00
_cell.angle_gamma   90.00
#
_symmetry.space_group_name_H-M   'P 1'
#
loop_
_entity.id
_entity.type
_entity.pdbx_description
1 polymer ?
#
loop_
_entity_poly.entity_id
_entity_poly.type
_entity_poly.pdbx_seq_one_letter_code
_entity_poly.pdbx_strand_id
1 'polypeptide(L)'
;MEVTGEAVRLARTEQLTLLAAGVAFYGFISLVPLMLLALGIAASIGGEALAARLTVAASDVLTPAAQELLAETIVDDTGRQGATVVGSLGLLWGSSRVLRGLDRAFSQVYGTAGDKSLLDTVWDAMIVSLGISAGLVIVGTLELGIRFVPGVGLSIIGQLFVILGLIATFLPLYVIFPDANVGFREAAPGTLVAAIGWFALSRSFSLYTSLATGYAIYGALGAVFLVLVWLYIGSIILVFGAVLNAVLANREVDRQLQSPGHRQISTEAMTDDATGADEGAAEDRASDRATARSASARTRDRSGDPEVLREEIERLRDRVDSFEDDVENRTVRKESLEGELKRYVRRRVRRGHAHDWGPYLVLLYGTAMSIAAFYFLEGIYAILAMIVVWTSTLGVYVLMVLFGFGISLLGIPGRVRNLIGDRRS
;
A
#
# COMPACT_ATOMS: atom_id res chain seq x y z
N MET A 1 20.68 6.32 -18.00
CA MET A 1 20.70 6.96 -16.66
C MET A 1 19.33 7.48 -16.24
N GLU A 2 18.45 7.88 -17.18
CA GLU A 2 17.05 8.25 -16.91
C GLU A 2 16.25 7.12 -16.23
N VAL A 3 16.23 5.93 -16.83
CA VAL A 3 15.46 4.76 -16.33
C VAL A 3 15.83 4.35 -14.89
N THR A 4 17.12 4.41 -14.54
CA THR A 4 17.60 4.11 -13.18
C THR A 4 17.17 5.19 -12.17
N GLY A 5 17.16 6.46 -12.58
CA GLY A 5 16.71 7.55 -11.71
C GLY A 5 15.20 7.53 -11.49
N GLU A 6 14.45 7.15 -12.53
CA GLU A 6 13.00 6.97 -12.50
C GLU A 6 12.59 5.81 -11.59
N ALA A 7 13.22 4.64 -11.74
CA ALA A 7 12.97 3.49 -10.88
C ALA A 7 13.23 3.79 -9.40
N VAL A 8 14.29 4.53 -9.07
CA VAL A 8 14.61 4.92 -7.68
C VAL A 8 13.60 5.94 -7.13
N ARG A 9 13.13 6.87 -7.97
CA ARG A 9 12.15 7.88 -7.60
C ARG A 9 10.77 7.27 -7.39
N LEU A 10 10.34 6.36 -8.27
CA LEU A 10 9.11 5.59 -8.11
C LEU A 10 9.18 4.74 -6.84
N ALA A 11 10.33 4.11 -6.57
CA ALA A 11 10.52 3.31 -5.37
C ALA A 11 10.36 4.08 -4.06
N ARG A 12 10.73 5.37 -4.03
CA ARG A 12 10.46 6.24 -2.88
C ARG A 12 9.02 6.72 -2.80
N THR A 13 8.37 6.91 -3.94
CA THR A 13 7.02 7.50 -4.02
C THR A 13 5.93 6.46 -3.69
N GLU A 14 6.19 5.19 -3.97
CA GLU A 14 5.22 4.09 -3.81
C GLU A 14 5.11 3.49 -2.40
N GLN A 15 5.71 4.09 -1.36
CA GLN A 15 5.77 3.48 -0.01
C GLN A 15 6.32 2.03 -0.03
N LEU A 16 7.16 1.66 -1.01
CA LEU A 16 7.64 0.28 -1.19
C LEU A 16 8.42 -0.23 0.01
N THR A 17 9.10 0.68 0.72
CA THR A 17 9.79 0.35 1.97
C THR A 17 8.82 -0.08 3.07
N LEU A 18 7.62 0.50 3.15
CA LEU A 18 6.61 0.10 4.13
C LEU A 18 6.02 -1.27 3.78
N LEU A 19 5.73 -1.52 2.50
CA LEU A 19 5.28 -2.83 2.03
C LEU A 19 6.34 -3.91 2.28
N ALA A 20 7.60 -3.64 1.91
CA ALA A 20 8.72 -4.53 2.16
C ALA A 20 8.95 -4.79 3.66
N ALA A 21 8.74 -3.79 4.53
CA ALA A 21 8.78 -3.98 5.98
C ALA A 21 7.69 -4.94 6.46
N GLY A 22 6.46 -4.84 5.92
CA GLY A 22 5.37 -5.77 6.21
C GLY A 22 5.70 -7.21 5.78
N VAL A 23 6.24 -7.39 4.56
CA VAL A 23 6.67 -8.71 4.07
C VAL A 23 7.77 -9.29 4.97
N ALA A 24 8.77 -8.49 5.33
CA ALA A 24 9.86 -8.91 6.20
C ALA A 24 9.39 -9.30 7.60
N PHE A 25 8.45 -8.54 8.19
CA PHE A 25 7.87 -8.85 9.50
C PHE A 25 7.13 -10.19 9.51
N TYR A 26 6.25 -10.42 8.52
CA TYR A 26 5.56 -11.71 8.41
C TYR A 26 6.52 -12.85 8.07
N GLY A 27 7.56 -12.58 7.28
CA GLY A 27 8.62 -13.54 6.98
C GLY A 27 9.36 -13.96 8.25
N PHE A 28 9.69 -12.99 9.10
CA PHE A 28 10.36 -13.24 10.38
C PHE A 28 9.50 -14.07 11.33
N ILE A 29 8.22 -13.73 11.49
CA ILE A 29 7.29 -14.52 12.33
C ILE A 29 7.16 -15.96 11.81
N SER A 30 7.25 -16.16 10.49
CA SER A 30 7.17 -17.48 9.86
C SER A 30 8.41 -18.34 10.11
N LEU A 31 9.54 -17.77 10.56
CA LEU A 31 10.75 -18.53 10.86
C LEU A 31 10.56 -19.50 12.03
N VAL A 32 9.75 -19.15 13.03
CA VAL A 32 9.53 -20.02 14.19
C VAL A 32 8.79 -21.30 13.78
N PRO A 33 7.62 -21.26 13.11
CA PRO A 33 7.00 -22.45 12.57
C PRO A 33 7.87 -23.22 11.57
N LEU A 34 8.65 -22.50 10.74
CA LEU A 34 9.59 -23.12 9.81
C LEU A 34 10.66 -23.92 10.54
N MET A 35 11.24 -23.38 11.60
CA MET A 35 12.24 -24.06 12.41
C MET A 35 11.64 -25.30 13.10
N LEU A 36 10.44 -25.18 13.68
CA LEU A 36 9.75 -26.33 14.29
C LEU A 36 9.49 -27.44 13.27
N LEU A 37 9.01 -27.09 12.07
CA LEU A 37 8.78 -28.04 11.00
C LEU A 37 10.09 -28.69 10.53
N ALA A 38 11.13 -27.89 10.29
CA ALA A 38 12.44 -28.38 9.87
C ALA A 38 13.04 -29.34 10.89
N LEU A 39 12.86 -29.03 12.18
CA LEU A 39 13.34 -29.86 13.27
C LEU A 39 12.56 -31.18 13.39
N GLY A 40 11.23 -31.15 13.29
CA GLY A 40 10.39 -32.34 13.30
C GLY A 40 10.72 -33.29 12.14
N ILE A 41 10.90 -32.73 10.94
CA ILE A 41 11.33 -33.47 9.74
C ILE A 41 12.76 -34.03 9.93
N ALA A 42 13.71 -33.19 10.35
CA ALA A 42 15.09 -33.60 10.53
C ALA A 42 15.23 -34.71 11.58
N ALA A 43 14.57 -34.59 12.73
CA ALA A 43 14.53 -35.63 13.76
C ALA A 43 13.90 -36.93 13.23
N SER A 44 12.89 -36.83 12.35
CA SER A 44 12.25 -38.01 11.76
C SER A 44 13.11 -38.78 10.77
N ILE A 45 13.92 -38.07 9.98
CA ILE A 45 14.78 -38.68 8.97
C ILE A 45 16.14 -39.09 9.56
N GLY A 46 16.69 -38.28 10.45
CA GLY A 46 18.05 -38.42 10.99
C GLY A 46 18.16 -39.23 12.29
N GLY A 47 17.03 -39.57 12.91
CA GLY A 47 16.98 -40.33 14.17
C GLY A 47 17.63 -39.61 15.36
N GLU A 48 17.81 -40.36 16.46
CA GLU A 48 18.30 -39.85 17.76
C GLU A 48 19.68 -39.18 17.68
N ALA A 49 20.56 -39.63 16.78
CA ALA A 49 21.91 -39.09 16.63
C ALA A 49 21.93 -37.68 16.02
N LEU A 50 21.08 -37.40 15.03
CA LEU A 50 20.95 -36.06 14.45
C LEU A 50 20.22 -35.11 15.42
N ALA A 51 19.18 -35.63 16.07
CA ALA A 51 18.44 -35.00 17.16
C ALA A 51 19.35 -34.50 18.29
N ALA A 52 20.25 -35.35 18.80
CA ALA A 52 21.20 -34.98 19.85
C ALA A 52 22.17 -33.87 19.40
N ARG A 53 22.66 -33.93 18.16
CA ARG A 53 23.54 -32.88 17.60
C ARG A 53 22.83 -31.54 17.45
N LEU A 54 21.56 -31.55 17.02
CA LEU A 54 20.73 -30.34 16.90
C LEU A 54 20.45 -29.73 18.28
N THR A 55 20.24 -30.57 19.30
CA THR A 55 20.00 -30.12 20.68
C THR A 55 21.23 -29.42 21.26
N VAL A 56 22.42 -30.00 21.08
CA VAL A 56 23.69 -29.40 21.53
C VAL A 56 24.02 -28.12 20.74
N ALA A 57 23.75 -28.08 19.44
CA ALA A 57 23.96 -26.86 18.65
C ALA A 57 22.99 -25.73 19.04
N ALA A 58 21.79 -26.08 19.48
CA ALA A 58 20.77 -25.12 19.87
C ALA A 58 20.94 -24.61 21.32
N SER A 59 21.60 -25.36 22.21
CA SER A 59 21.79 -24.96 23.61
C SER A 59 22.64 -23.69 23.78
N ASP A 60 23.50 -23.38 22.83
CA ASP A 60 24.33 -22.17 22.86
C ASP A 60 23.56 -20.89 22.49
N VAL A 61 22.37 -21.04 21.90
CA VAL A 61 21.60 -19.92 21.32
C VAL A 61 20.22 -19.77 21.98
N LEU A 62 19.62 -20.87 22.42
CA LEU A 62 18.27 -20.89 22.98
C LEU A 62 18.25 -20.61 24.47
N THR A 63 17.18 -19.97 24.94
CA THR A 63 16.89 -19.83 26.38
C THR A 63 16.56 -21.20 27.00
N PRO A 64 16.70 -21.38 28.33
CA PRO A 64 16.36 -22.65 28.98
C PRO A 64 14.95 -23.16 28.65
N ALA A 65 13.95 -22.27 28.63
CA ALA A 65 12.58 -22.62 28.25
C ALA A 65 12.47 -23.10 26.79
N ALA A 66 13.21 -22.48 25.87
CA ALA A 66 13.24 -22.89 24.47
C ALA A 66 14.01 -24.21 24.27
N GLN A 67 15.03 -24.49 25.09
CA GLN A 67 15.74 -25.77 25.09
C GLN A 67 14.87 -26.92 25.60
N GLU A 68 14.05 -26.68 26.63
CA GLU A 68 13.10 -27.66 27.16
C GLU A 68 12.04 -28.02 26.12
N LEU A 69 11.44 -27.01 25.47
CA LEU A 69 10.53 -27.20 24.34
C LEU A 69 11.19 -27.95 23.17
N LEU A 70 12.47 -27.67 22.90
CA LEU A 70 13.24 -28.35 21.87
C LEU A 70 13.47 -29.82 22.21
N ALA A 71 13.86 -30.13 23.45
CA ALA A 71 14.08 -31.49 23.91
C ALA A 71 12.79 -32.32 23.86
N GLU A 72 11.66 -31.74 24.31
CA GLU A 72 10.33 -32.35 24.21
C GLU A 72 9.94 -32.62 22.74
N THR A 73 10.23 -31.66 21.86
CA THR A 73 9.93 -31.76 20.42
C THR A 73 10.79 -32.80 19.70
N ILE A 74 12.02 -33.02 20.14
CA ILE A 74 13.00 -33.85 19.43
C ILE A 74 12.99 -35.30 19.92
N VAL A 75 12.86 -35.50 21.24
CA VAL A 75 13.07 -36.80 21.90
C VAL A 75 11.79 -37.61 21.96
N ASP A 76 10.63 -36.97 22.13
CA ASP A 76 9.34 -37.66 22.16
C ASP A 76 8.69 -37.75 20.77
N ASP A 77 8.16 -38.92 20.44
CA ASP A 77 7.47 -39.15 19.16
C ASP A 77 6.18 -38.30 19.07
N THR A 78 5.48 -38.10 20.20
CA THR A 78 4.30 -37.23 20.26
C THR A 78 4.69 -35.77 20.06
N GLY A 79 5.78 -35.33 20.71
CA GLY A 79 6.40 -34.02 20.50
C GLY A 79 6.78 -33.75 19.04
N ARG A 80 7.42 -34.73 18.37
CA ARG A 80 7.80 -34.62 16.94
C ARG A 80 6.60 -34.48 16.01
N GLN A 81 5.55 -35.26 16.24
CA GLN A 81 4.31 -35.16 15.46
C GLN A 81 3.63 -33.82 15.72
N GLY A 82 3.54 -33.39 16.98
CA GLY A 82 2.99 -32.10 17.38
C GLY A 82 3.70 -30.92 16.72
N ALA A 83 5.04 -30.90 16.76
CA ALA A 83 5.83 -29.85 16.13
C ALA A 83 5.74 -29.85 14.61
N THR A 84 5.61 -31.02 13.97
CA THR A 84 5.38 -31.12 12.53
C THR A 84 4.03 -30.51 12.17
N VAL A 85 2.95 -30.86 12.90
CA VAL A 85 1.60 -30.34 12.66
C VAL A 85 1.53 -28.83 12.92
N VAL A 86 2.00 -28.37 14.09
CA VAL A 86 2.00 -26.96 14.47
C VAL A 86 2.92 -26.15 13.55
N GLY A 87 4.10 -26.68 13.24
CA GLY A 87 5.05 -26.08 12.31
C GLY A 87 4.46 -25.93 10.91
N SER A 88 3.81 -26.97 10.38
CA SER A 88 3.11 -26.91 9.09
C SER A 88 1.98 -25.89 9.10
N LEU A 89 1.09 -25.91 10.08
CA LEU A 89 -0.04 -24.97 10.15
C LEU A 89 0.42 -23.52 10.31
N GLY A 90 1.40 -23.29 11.19
CA GLY A 90 1.99 -21.97 11.40
C GLY A 90 2.73 -21.47 10.16
N LEU A 91 3.46 -22.34 9.47
CA LEU A 91 4.17 -21.99 8.23
C LEU A 91 3.19 -21.71 7.09
N LEU A 92 2.11 -22.49 6.95
CA LEU A 92 1.07 -22.22 5.97
C LEU A 92 0.42 -20.85 6.21
N TRP A 93 0.09 -20.54 7.46
CA TRP A 93 -0.46 -19.24 7.83
C TRP A 93 0.53 -18.09 7.57
N GLY A 94 1.78 -18.26 8.00
CA GLY A 94 2.84 -17.26 7.87
C GLY A 94 3.22 -17.00 6.41
N SER A 95 3.46 -18.07 5.64
CA SER A 95 3.70 -18.01 4.20
C SER A 95 2.55 -17.33 3.46
N SER A 96 1.30 -17.66 3.78
CA SER A 96 0.13 -17.00 3.20
C SER A 96 0.11 -15.48 3.47
N ARG A 97 0.59 -15.02 4.63
CA ARG A 97 0.71 -13.58 4.94
C ARG A 97 1.83 -12.92 4.13
N VAL A 98 2.99 -13.57 4.00
CA VAL A 98 4.13 -13.10 3.20
C VAL A 98 3.74 -12.97 1.73
N LEU A 99 3.18 -14.04 1.15
CA LEU A 99 2.75 -14.06 -0.24
C LEU A 99 1.69 -12.98 -0.52
N ARG A 100 0.69 -12.82 0.35
CA ARG A 100 -0.30 -11.73 0.25
C ARG A 100 0.30 -10.34 0.40
N GLY A 101 1.37 -10.19 1.17
CA GLY A 101 2.08 -8.92 1.28
C GLY A 101 2.82 -8.59 -0.02
N LEU A 102 3.49 -9.58 -0.60
CA LEU A 102 4.25 -9.44 -1.83
C LEU A 102 3.33 -9.26 -3.04
N ASP A 103 2.22 -10.00 -3.10
CA ASP A 103 1.16 -9.85 -4.08
C ASP A 103 0.64 -8.41 -4.14
N ARG A 104 0.22 -7.86 -3.00
CA ARG A 104 -0.23 -6.47 -2.92
C ARG A 104 0.85 -5.48 -3.34
N ALA A 105 2.11 -5.71 -2.97
CA ALA A 105 3.21 -4.84 -3.36
C ALA A 105 3.40 -4.83 -4.89
N PHE A 106 3.34 -6.00 -5.52
CA PHE A 106 3.47 -6.14 -6.96
C PHE A 106 2.27 -5.56 -7.70
N SER A 107 1.04 -5.88 -7.28
CA SER A 107 -0.16 -5.31 -7.87
C SER A 107 -0.22 -3.78 -7.71
N GLN A 108 0.28 -3.23 -6.61
CA GLN A 108 0.37 -1.78 -6.43
C GLN A 108 1.37 -1.14 -7.41
N VAL A 109 2.54 -1.76 -7.61
CA VAL A 109 3.54 -1.29 -8.59
C VAL A 109 2.98 -1.29 -10.02
N TYR A 110 2.14 -2.28 -10.35
CA TYR A 110 1.53 -2.41 -11.68
C TYR A 110 0.17 -1.69 -11.82
N GLY A 111 -0.34 -1.04 -10.77
CA GLY A 111 -1.63 -0.35 -10.80
C GLY A 111 -2.86 -1.24 -10.85
N THR A 112 -2.70 -2.52 -10.60
CA THR A 112 -3.75 -3.56 -10.62
C THR A 112 -4.29 -3.86 -9.22
N ALA A 113 -3.97 -3.02 -8.24
CA ALA A 113 -4.48 -3.11 -6.87
C ALA A 113 -6.00 -2.85 -6.84
N GLY A 114 -6.79 -3.86 -7.18
CA GLY A 114 -8.24 -3.90 -7.08
C GLY A 114 -8.73 -4.96 -6.09
N ASP A 115 -10.06 -5.07 -5.95
CA ASP A 115 -10.70 -6.10 -5.12
C ASP A 115 -10.53 -7.49 -5.77
N LYS A 116 -9.43 -8.17 -5.46
CA LYS A 116 -9.24 -9.56 -5.84
C LYS A 116 -10.20 -10.46 -5.08
N SER A 117 -10.76 -11.47 -5.75
CA SER A 117 -11.48 -12.54 -5.07
C SER A 117 -10.51 -13.28 -4.13
N LEU A 118 -10.99 -13.71 -2.96
CA LEU A 118 -10.21 -14.55 -2.05
C LEU A 118 -9.73 -15.84 -2.73
N LEU A 119 -10.49 -16.35 -3.71
CA LEU A 119 -10.15 -17.56 -4.44
C LEU A 119 -8.94 -17.34 -5.36
N ASP A 120 -8.87 -16.19 -6.05
CA ASP A 120 -7.75 -15.85 -6.95
C ASP A 120 -6.46 -15.70 -6.14
N THR A 121 -6.53 -14.96 -5.02
CA THR A 121 -5.39 -14.82 -4.10
C THR A 121 -4.87 -16.17 -3.58
N VAL A 122 -5.76 -17.14 -3.31
CA VAL A 122 -5.36 -18.48 -2.87
C VAL A 122 -4.72 -19.27 -4.02
N TRP A 123 -5.28 -19.19 -5.23
CA TRP A 123 -4.70 -19.82 -6.41
C TRP A 123 -3.31 -19.28 -6.75
N ASP A 124 -3.14 -17.97 -6.74
CA ASP A 124 -1.84 -17.32 -6.97
C ASP A 124 -0.82 -17.75 -5.93
N ALA A 125 -1.21 -17.73 -4.65
CA ALA A 125 -0.35 -18.19 -3.57
C ALA A 125 0.03 -19.67 -3.72
N MET A 126 -0.89 -20.53 -4.19
CA MET A 126 -0.64 -21.96 -4.43
C MET A 126 0.36 -22.17 -5.57
N ILE A 127 0.14 -21.53 -6.73
CA ILE A 127 1.00 -21.66 -7.91
C ILE A 127 2.40 -21.13 -7.58
N VAL A 128 2.48 -19.98 -6.92
CA VAL A 128 3.75 -19.41 -6.49
C VAL A 128 4.44 -20.31 -5.47
N SER A 129 3.72 -20.86 -4.48
CA SER A 129 4.30 -21.78 -3.50
C SER A 129 4.88 -23.03 -4.17
N LEU A 130 4.20 -23.55 -5.20
CA LEU A 130 4.69 -24.67 -6.00
C LEU A 130 5.95 -24.28 -6.78
N GLY A 131 5.96 -23.09 -7.39
CA GLY A 131 7.13 -22.55 -8.11
C GLY A 131 8.35 -22.37 -7.19
N ILE A 132 8.14 -21.81 -5.99
CA ILE A 132 9.18 -21.66 -4.98
C ILE A 132 9.70 -23.04 -4.53
N SER A 133 8.80 -23.98 -4.27
CA SER A 133 9.15 -25.34 -3.85
C SER A 133 9.97 -26.06 -4.92
N ALA A 134 9.55 -25.98 -6.19
CA ALA A 134 10.29 -26.53 -7.31
C ALA A 134 11.67 -25.89 -7.46
N GLY A 135 11.76 -24.56 -7.33
CA GLY A 135 13.02 -23.82 -7.30
C GLY A 135 13.97 -24.30 -6.21
N LEU A 136 13.44 -24.49 -4.98
CA LEU A 136 14.20 -25.04 -3.85
C LEU A 136 14.70 -26.46 -4.11
N VAL A 137 13.86 -27.33 -4.67
CA VAL A 137 14.24 -28.71 -5.01
C VAL A 137 15.34 -28.72 -6.08
N ILE A 138 15.24 -27.85 -7.09
CA ILE A 138 16.28 -27.71 -8.12
C ILE A 138 17.60 -27.29 -7.46
N VAL A 139 17.59 -26.25 -6.63
CA VAL A 139 18.78 -25.78 -5.91
C VAL A 139 19.37 -26.87 -5.02
N GLY A 140 18.54 -27.56 -4.23
CA GLY A 140 18.98 -28.62 -3.32
C GLY A 140 19.55 -29.83 -4.05
N THR A 141 18.90 -30.27 -5.13
CA THR A 141 19.37 -31.39 -5.97
C THR A 141 20.70 -31.05 -6.62
N LEU A 142 20.86 -29.81 -7.05
CA LEU A 142 22.06 -29.30 -7.70
C LEU A 142 23.22 -29.15 -6.72
N GLU A 143 22.96 -28.67 -5.50
CA GLU A 143 23.98 -28.63 -4.44
C GLU A 143 24.46 -30.04 -4.07
N LEU A 144 23.53 -30.99 -3.92
CA LEU A 144 23.86 -32.40 -3.69
C LEU A 144 24.68 -32.96 -4.85
N GLY A 145 24.26 -32.73 -6.10
CA GLY A 145 24.96 -33.17 -7.30
C GLY A 145 26.40 -32.63 -7.37
N ILE A 146 26.61 -31.35 -7.06
CA ILE A 146 27.94 -30.72 -7.05
C ILE A 146 28.86 -31.37 -6.01
N ARG A 147 28.35 -31.82 -4.86
CA ARG A 147 29.18 -32.53 -3.84
C ARG A 147 29.75 -33.85 -4.35
N PHE A 148 29.11 -34.49 -5.32
CA PHE A 148 29.60 -35.73 -5.93
C PHE A 148 30.57 -35.51 -7.10
N VAL A 149 30.78 -34.26 -7.54
CA VAL A 149 31.71 -33.93 -8.63
C VAL A 149 32.97 -33.26 -8.06
N PRO A 150 34.12 -33.97 -8.00
CA PRO A 150 35.37 -33.41 -7.49
C PRO A 150 35.81 -32.18 -8.32
N GLY A 151 36.14 -31.07 -7.65
CA GLY A 151 36.67 -29.85 -8.29
C GLY A 151 35.63 -28.78 -8.69
N VAL A 152 34.33 -29.05 -8.55
CA VAL A 152 33.26 -28.10 -8.92
C VAL A 152 32.78 -27.25 -7.73
N GLY A 153 33.10 -27.67 -6.50
CA GLY A 153 32.53 -27.17 -5.24
C GLY A 153 32.71 -25.69 -4.90
N LEU A 154 33.51 -24.92 -5.64
CA LEU A 154 33.72 -23.47 -5.42
C LEU A 154 33.89 -22.67 -6.73
N SER A 155 33.63 -23.30 -7.88
CA SER A 155 33.89 -22.70 -9.20
C SER A 155 32.78 -21.74 -9.65
N ILE A 156 33.06 -20.91 -10.66
CA ILE A 156 32.11 -19.97 -11.31
C ILE A 156 30.81 -20.70 -11.70
N ILE A 157 30.92 -21.97 -12.08
CA ILE A 157 29.80 -22.85 -12.46
C ILE A 157 28.80 -23.01 -11.31
N GLY A 158 29.27 -23.26 -10.08
CA GLY A 158 28.39 -23.41 -8.92
C GLY A 158 27.63 -22.12 -8.58
N GLN A 159 28.27 -20.96 -8.78
CA GLN A 159 27.63 -19.66 -8.55
C GLN A 159 26.53 -19.37 -9.57
N LEU A 160 26.78 -19.70 -10.85
CA LEU A 160 25.79 -19.54 -11.90
C LEU A 160 24.55 -20.41 -11.64
N PHE A 161 24.75 -21.62 -11.15
CA PHE A 161 23.69 -22.54 -10.78
C PHE A 161 22.81 -22.02 -9.64
N VAL A 162 23.40 -21.37 -8.62
CA VAL A 162 22.61 -20.71 -7.57
C VAL A 162 21.77 -19.57 -8.14
N ILE A 163 22.34 -18.75 -9.04
CA ILE A 163 21.60 -17.65 -9.69
C ILE A 163 20.46 -18.21 -10.54
N LEU A 164 20.68 -19.28 -11.30
CA LEU A 164 19.64 -19.94 -12.09
C LEU A 164 18.51 -20.48 -11.21
N GLY A 165 18.85 -21.09 -10.07
CA GLY A 165 17.86 -21.53 -9.09
C GLY A 165 17.05 -20.39 -8.49
N LEU A 166 17.69 -19.26 -8.19
CA LEU A 166 17.01 -18.03 -7.75
C LEU A 166 16.08 -17.48 -8.82
N ILE A 167 16.50 -17.46 -10.09
CA ILE A 167 15.64 -17.06 -11.21
C ILE A 167 14.42 -17.97 -11.31
N ALA A 168 14.62 -19.29 -11.26
CA ALA A 168 13.52 -20.25 -11.30
C ALA A 168 12.53 -20.09 -10.12
N THR A 169 13.06 -19.74 -8.94
CA THR A 169 12.27 -19.49 -7.73
C THR A 169 11.48 -18.19 -7.81
N PHE A 170 12.08 -17.12 -8.34
CA PHE A 170 11.49 -15.78 -8.33
C PHE A 170 10.62 -15.49 -9.55
N LEU A 171 10.89 -16.09 -10.71
CA LEU A 171 10.15 -15.84 -11.94
C LEU A 171 8.62 -15.97 -11.79
N PRO A 172 8.07 -16.99 -11.08
CA PRO A 172 6.62 -17.08 -10.85
C PRO A 172 6.04 -15.85 -10.14
N LEU A 173 6.78 -15.24 -9.20
CA LEU A 173 6.36 -14.03 -8.49
C LEU A 173 6.13 -12.86 -9.47
N TYR A 174 7.03 -12.71 -10.44
CA TYR A 174 6.99 -11.62 -11.42
C TYR A 174 5.99 -11.81 -12.54
N VAL A 175 5.50 -13.03 -12.75
CA VAL A 175 4.49 -13.33 -13.78
C VAL A 175 3.08 -13.33 -13.19
N ILE A 176 2.92 -13.80 -11.96
CA ILE A 176 1.60 -14.06 -11.36
C ILE A 176 1.11 -12.84 -10.56
N PHE A 177 1.88 -12.35 -9.59
CA PHE A 177 1.44 -11.31 -8.65
C PHE A 177 1.09 -9.93 -9.23
N PRO A 178 1.65 -9.50 -10.37
CA PRO A 178 1.23 -8.25 -10.99
C PRO A 178 -0.24 -8.22 -11.40
N ASP A 179 -0.95 -9.37 -11.46
CA ASP A 179 -2.34 -9.48 -11.94
C ASP A 179 -2.60 -8.79 -13.28
N ALA A 180 -1.52 -8.56 -14.00
CA ALA A 180 -1.49 -8.00 -15.32
C ALA A 180 -0.98 -9.11 -16.23
N ASN A 181 -1.36 -9.09 -17.50
CA ASN A 181 -0.88 -10.08 -18.45
C ASN A 181 0.62 -9.83 -18.75
N VAL A 182 1.50 -10.21 -17.82
CA VAL A 182 2.95 -10.02 -17.87
C VAL A 182 3.57 -11.27 -18.48
N GLY A 183 4.16 -11.13 -19.67
CA GLY A 183 4.85 -12.24 -20.32
C GLY A 183 6.19 -12.55 -19.65
N PHE A 184 6.69 -13.78 -19.81
CA PHE A 184 8.01 -14.19 -19.29
C PHE A 184 9.17 -13.27 -19.70
N ARG A 185 9.12 -12.71 -20.92
CA ARG A 185 10.14 -11.77 -21.42
C ARG A 185 10.09 -10.41 -20.71
N GLU A 186 8.90 -9.99 -20.30
CA GLU A 186 8.68 -8.75 -19.55
C GLU A 186 9.10 -8.92 -18.08
N ALA A 187 8.88 -10.12 -17.51
CA ALA A 187 9.27 -10.45 -16.14
C ALA A 187 10.79 -10.70 -15.95
N ALA A 188 11.49 -11.14 -17.00
CA ALA A 188 12.89 -11.57 -16.96
C ALA A 188 13.90 -10.53 -16.43
N PRO A 189 13.92 -9.26 -16.86
CA PRO A 189 14.97 -8.31 -16.42
C PRO A 189 14.93 -8.04 -14.91
N GLY A 190 13.75 -7.83 -14.35
CA GLY A 190 13.53 -7.64 -12.92
C GLY A 190 13.80 -8.90 -12.12
N THR A 191 13.42 -10.08 -12.64
CA THR A 191 13.76 -11.37 -12.03
C THR A 191 15.29 -11.56 -11.94
N LEU A 192 16.01 -11.21 -13.00
CA LEU A 192 17.47 -11.30 -13.05
C LEU A 192 18.12 -10.34 -12.03
N VAL A 193 17.66 -9.09 -11.97
CA VAL A 193 18.15 -8.11 -11.00
C VAL A 193 17.86 -8.57 -9.57
N ALA A 194 16.68 -9.13 -9.32
CA ALA A 194 16.33 -9.67 -8.01
C ALA A 194 17.19 -10.87 -7.63
N ALA A 195 17.43 -11.81 -8.55
CA ALA A 195 18.29 -12.96 -8.32
C ALA A 195 19.74 -12.55 -8.02
N ILE A 196 20.30 -11.62 -8.80
CA ILE A 196 21.66 -11.10 -8.58
C ILE A 196 21.74 -10.34 -7.26
N GLY A 197 20.77 -9.47 -6.97
CA GLY A 197 20.69 -8.71 -5.74
C GLY A 197 20.59 -9.63 -4.52
N TRP A 198 19.75 -10.66 -4.59
CA TRP A 198 19.59 -11.64 -3.52
C TRP A 198 20.86 -12.47 -3.30
N PHE A 199 21.53 -12.87 -4.38
CA PHE A 199 22.82 -13.55 -4.30
C PHE A 199 23.89 -12.66 -3.65
N ALA A 200 23.99 -11.40 -4.06
CA ALA A 200 24.90 -10.44 -3.45
C ALA A 200 24.59 -10.22 -1.97
N LEU A 201 23.32 -10.04 -1.60
CA LEU A 201 22.87 -9.92 -0.22
C LEU A 201 23.26 -11.15 0.61
N SER A 202 23.09 -12.35 0.06
CA SER A 202 23.46 -13.61 0.72
C SER A 202 24.97 -13.71 0.95
N ARG A 203 25.79 -13.25 -0.01
CA ARG A 203 27.25 -13.19 0.14
C ARG A 203 27.68 -12.15 1.17
N SER A 204 27.07 -10.96 1.15
CA SER A 204 27.32 -9.93 2.16
C SER A 204 26.97 -10.41 3.56
N PHE A 205 25.85 -11.12 3.71
CA PHE A 205 25.43 -11.72 4.98
C PHE A 205 26.45 -12.75 5.47
N SER A 206 26.87 -13.68 4.60
CA SER A 206 27.88 -14.70 4.95
C SER A 206 29.20 -14.05 5.38
N LEU A 207 29.69 -13.06 4.63
CA LEU A 207 30.90 -12.30 5.00
C LEU A 207 30.74 -11.60 6.34
N TYR A 208 29.63 -10.90 6.56
CA TYR A 208 29.33 -10.24 7.83
C TYR A 208 29.38 -11.24 8.99
N THR A 209 28.69 -12.37 8.88
CA THR A 209 28.68 -13.39 9.94
C THR A 209 30.06 -13.99 10.21
N SER A 210 30.91 -14.12 9.18
CA SER A 210 32.28 -14.64 9.35
C SER A 210 33.20 -13.68 10.09
N LEU A 211 32.94 -12.37 10.00
CA LEU A 211 33.70 -11.31 10.69
C LEU A 211 33.12 -11.00 12.08
N ALA A 212 31.80 -11.17 12.25
CA ALA A 212 31.07 -10.83 13.47
C ALA A 212 31.29 -11.82 14.63
N THR A 213 31.83 -13.02 14.37
CA THR A 213 32.18 -14.02 15.40
C THR A 213 33.14 -13.47 16.47
N GLY A 214 33.89 -12.41 16.18
CA GLY A 214 34.78 -11.73 17.15
C GLY A 214 34.12 -10.63 18.00
N TYR A 215 32.90 -10.19 17.67
CA TYR A 215 32.21 -9.07 18.33
C TYR A 215 30.87 -9.54 18.93
N ALA A 216 30.95 -10.26 20.05
CA ALA A 216 29.81 -10.84 20.79
C ALA A 216 28.86 -9.82 21.45
N ILE A 217 28.82 -8.57 20.98
CA ILE A 217 28.23 -7.43 21.71
C ILE A 217 26.68 -7.53 21.78
N TYR A 218 26.02 -8.31 20.91
CA TYR A 218 24.55 -8.32 20.82
C TYR A 218 23.87 -9.69 21.00
N GLY A 219 24.60 -10.79 21.22
CA GLY A 219 24.04 -12.12 21.50
C GLY A 219 22.86 -12.52 20.58
N ALA A 220 21.84 -13.18 21.14
CA ALA A 220 20.64 -13.61 20.40
C ALA A 220 19.82 -12.43 19.82
N LEU A 221 19.82 -11.27 20.47
CA LEU A 221 19.07 -10.09 20.01
C LEU A 221 19.67 -9.51 18.71
N GLY A 222 21.00 -9.52 18.61
CA GLY A 222 21.72 -9.16 17.39
C GLY A 222 21.40 -10.09 16.23
N ALA A 223 21.31 -11.40 16.49
CA ALA A 223 20.92 -12.39 15.48
C ALA A 223 19.50 -12.13 14.95
N VAL A 224 18.54 -11.88 15.85
CA VAL A 224 17.16 -11.52 15.48
C VAL A 224 17.13 -10.26 14.61
N PHE A 225 17.81 -9.19 15.04
CA PHE A 225 17.86 -7.94 14.29
C PHE A 225 18.52 -8.13 12.92
N LEU A 226 19.61 -8.88 12.85
CA LEU A 226 20.32 -9.16 11.61
C LEU A 226 19.44 -9.92 10.61
N VAL A 227 18.69 -10.92 11.06
CA VAL A 227 17.74 -11.68 10.23
C VAL A 227 16.61 -10.77 9.74
N LEU A 228 16.06 -9.90 10.60
CA LEU A 228 15.05 -8.91 10.21
C LEU A 228 15.56 -7.97 9.12
N VAL A 229 16.78 -7.43 9.28
CA VAL A 229 17.40 -6.56 8.28
C VAL A 229 17.64 -7.32 6.97
N TRP A 230 18.10 -8.56 7.04
CA TRP A 230 18.29 -9.41 5.86
C TRP A 230 16.97 -9.64 5.11
N LEU A 231 15.90 -10.00 5.81
CA LEU A 231 14.56 -10.16 5.22
C LEU A 231 14.02 -8.84 4.64
N TYR A 232 14.28 -7.72 5.31
CA TYR A 232 13.87 -6.39 4.86
C TYR A 232 14.56 -6.00 3.55
N ILE A 233 15.89 -6.10 3.48
CA ILE A 233 16.65 -5.80 2.27
C ILE A 233 16.26 -6.77 1.15
N GLY A 234 16.09 -8.05 1.46
CA GLY A 234 15.62 -9.05 0.50
C GLY A 234 14.25 -8.69 -0.10
N SER A 235 13.31 -8.25 0.75
CA SER A 235 11.99 -7.81 0.32
C SER A 235 12.06 -6.56 -0.57
N ILE A 236 12.93 -5.61 -0.24
CA ILE A 236 13.20 -4.44 -1.10
C ILE A 236 13.70 -4.86 -2.47
N ILE A 237 14.66 -5.79 -2.53
CA ILE A 237 15.24 -6.27 -3.80
C ILE A 237 14.15 -6.89 -4.68
N LEU A 238 13.26 -7.71 -4.11
CA LEU A 238 12.15 -8.32 -4.85
C LEU A 238 11.20 -7.25 -5.41
N VAL A 239 10.74 -6.33 -4.57
CA VAL A 239 9.80 -5.28 -4.98
C VAL A 239 10.45 -4.31 -5.98
N PHE A 240 11.74 -4.01 -5.82
CA PHE A 240 12.50 -3.18 -6.76
C PHE A 240 12.61 -3.83 -8.14
N GLY A 241 12.79 -5.16 -8.21
CA GLY A 241 12.72 -5.88 -9.49
C GLY A 241 11.37 -5.70 -10.19
N ALA A 242 10.27 -5.56 -9.44
CA ALA A 242 8.94 -5.41 -10.01
C ALA A 242 8.76 -4.01 -10.58
N VAL A 243 9.27 -2.99 -9.87
CA VAL A 243 9.36 -1.61 -10.37
C VAL A 243 10.16 -1.55 -11.66
N LEU A 244 11.31 -2.21 -11.71
CA LEU A 244 12.13 -2.23 -12.91
C LEU A 244 11.36 -2.82 -14.10
N ASN A 245 10.65 -3.93 -13.90
CA ASN A 245 9.83 -4.52 -14.95
C ASN A 245 8.71 -3.59 -15.40
N ALA A 246 7.98 -2.97 -14.47
CA ALA A 246 6.89 -2.05 -14.79
C ALA A 246 7.38 -0.83 -15.59
N VAL A 247 8.52 -0.25 -15.21
CA VAL A 247 9.15 0.87 -15.93
C VAL A 247 9.60 0.44 -17.32
N LEU A 248 10.28 -0.72 -17.45
CA LEU A 248 10.73 -1.23 -18.75
C LEU A 248 9.57 -1.60 -19.68
N ALA A 249 8.46 -2.06 -19.12
CA ALA A 249 7.24 -2.38 -19.85
C ALA A 249 6.38 -1.15 -20.17
N ASN A 250 6.80 0.05 -19.73
CA ASN A 250 6.05 1.29 -19.82
C ASN A 250 4.63 1.16 -19.25
N ARG A 251 4.48 0.34 -18.19
CA ARG A 251 3.24 0.14 -17.42
C ARG A 251 3.22 0.98 -16.16
N GLU A 252 4.08 1.98 -16.07
CA GLU A 252 4.13 2.88 -14.93
C GLU A 252 2.80 3.61 -14.80
N VAL A 253 2.17 3.50 -13.62
CA VAL A 253 0.96 4.24 -13.31
C VAL A 253 1.35 5.68 -13.09
N ASP A 254 1.05 6.52 -14.08
CA ASP A 254 1.19 7.96 -13.93
C ASP A 254 0.18 8.45 -12.88
N ARG A 255 0.63 8.51 -11.62
CA ARG A 255 -0.22 8.86 -10.48
C ARG A 255 -0.73 10.29 -10.50
N GLN A 256 -0.25 11.14 -11.42
CA GLN A 256 -0.88 12.44 -11.65
C GLN A 256 -2.35 12.31 -12.07
N LEU A 257 -2.77 11.15 -12.61
CA LEU A 257 -4.16 10.86 -12.97
C LEU A 257 -4.96 10.10 -11.89
N GLN A 258 -4.32 9.69 -10.79
CA GLN A 258 -4.96 8.95 -9.68
C GLN A 258 -4.69 9.61 -8.32
N SER A 259 -4.76 10.94 -8.25
CA SER A 259 -5.41 11.51 -7.05
C SER A 259 -6.81 10.87 -7.01
N PRO A 260 -7.30 10.32 -5.89
CA PRO A 260 -8.65 9.77 -5.84
C PRO A 260 -9.56 10.86 -6.38
N GLY A 261 -10.06 10.65 -7.60
CA GLY A 261 -10.85 11.63 -8.31
C GLY A 261 -11.88 12.08 -7.30
N HIS A 262 -11.98 13.39 -7.10
CA HIS A 262 -13.15 13.95 -6.45
C HIS A 262 -14.31 13.16 -7.01
N ARG A 263 -15.00 12.42 -6.12
CA ARG A 263 -16.28 11.75 -6.39
C ARG A 263 -16.94 12.62 -7.45
N GLN A 264 -17.01 12.11 -8.68
CA GLN A 264 -17.61 12.83 -9.79
C GLN A 264 -19.03 13.07 -9.33
N ILE A 265 -19.25 14.21 -8.70
CA ILE A 265 -20.56 14.82 -8.60
C ILE A 265 -20.81 15.06 -10.06
N SER A 266 -21.67 14.23 -10.64
CA SER A 266 -22.32 14.50 -11.90
C SER A 266 -22.74 15.96 -11.80
N THR A 267 -22.01 16.86 -12.47
CA THR A 267 -22.56 18.17 -12.78
C THR A 267 -23.63 17.87 -13.81
N GLU A 268 -24.77 17.33 -13.33
CA GLU A 268 -26.03 17.53 -14.01
C GLU A 268 -26.12 19.04 -14.19
N ALA A 269 -26.21 19.43 -15.46
CA ALA A 269 -26.50 20.77 -15.84
C ALA A 269 -27.68 21.23 -14.97
N MET A 270 -27.44 22.22 -14.09
CA MET A 270 -28.52 22.99 -13.51
C MET A 270 -29.15 23.80 -14.65
N THR A 271 -30.00 23.14 -15.43
CA THR A 271 -31.11 23.78 -16.11
C THR A 271 -32.10 24.12 -15.01
N ASP A 272 -31.90 25.28 -14.40
CA ASP A 272 -32.83 25.84 -13.44
C ASP A 272 -33.94 26.50 -14.26
N ASP A 273 -35.02 25.74 -14.47
CA ASP A 273 -36.28 26.29 -14.96
C ASP A 273 -37.38 26.00 -13.92
N ALA A 274 -38.01 27.11 -13.51
CA ALA A 274 -39.28 27.27 -12.81
C ALA A 274 -39.42 26.90 -11.32
N THR A 275 -39.51 27.92 -10.46
CA THR A 275 -40.77 28.46 -9.88
C THR A 275 -40.45 29.51 -8.79
N GLY A 276 -41.01 30.73 -8.73
CA GLY A 276 -42.03 31.41 -9.51
C GLY A 276 -42.19 32.87 -9.04
N ALA A 277 -43.13 33.57 -9.71
CA ALA A 277 -43.59 34.96 -9.53
C ALA A 277 -42.75 36.07 -10.19
N ASP A 278 -43.09 36.44 -11.43
CA ASP A 278 -44.06 37.53 -11.67
C ASP A 278 -44.54 37.51 -13.13
N GLU A 279 -45.84 37.65 -13.32
CA GLU A 279 -46.52 37.67 -14.62
C GLU A 279 -46.32 39.06 -15.24
N GLY A 280 -45.79 39.17 -16.49
CA GLY A 280 -45.84 40.48 -17.15
C GLY A 280 -45.05 40.77 -18.43
N ALA A 281 -44.32 39.83 -19.05
CA ALA A 281 -43.43 40.22 -20.17
C ALA A 281 -43.34 39.21 -21.32
N ALA A 282 -44.48 38.65 -21.74
CA ALA A 282 -44.56 37.76 -22.90
C ALA A 282 -45.15 38.42 -24.18
N GLU A 283 -45.68 39.65 -24.11
CA GLU A 283 -46.24 40.32 -25.30
C GLU A 283 -45.23 41.16 -26.11
N ASP A 284 -44.08 41.56 -25.55
CA ASP A 284 -43.17 42.50 -26.23
C ASP A 284 -42.20 41.87 -27.25
N ARG A 285 -41.88 40.57 -27.16
CA ARG A 285 -40.85 39.97 -28.03
C ARG A 285 -41.34 39.65 -29.45
N ALA A 286 -42.65 39.66 -29.69
CA ALA A 286 -43.21 39.50 -31.04
C ALA A 286 -43.24 40.83 -31.82
N SER A 287 -43.32 41.96 -31.13
CA SER A 287 -43.32 43.31 -31.71
C SER A 287 -41.93 43.69 -32.26
N ASP A 288 -40.86 43.36 -31.54
CA ASP A 288 -39.49 43.75 -31.93
C ASP A 288 -38.95 43.05 -33.18
N ARG A 289 -39.36 41.80 -33.44
CA ARG A 289 -38.96 41.08 -34.67
C ARG A 289 -39.67 41.59 -35.93
N ALA A 290 -40.86 42.19 -35.80
CA ALA A 290 -41.53 42.84 -36.92
C ALA A 290 -40.93 44.21 -37.22
N THR A 291 -40.55 44.96 -36.18
CA THR A 291 -39.93 46.28 -36.28
C THR A 291 -38.51 46.22 -36.87
N ALA A 292 -37.72 45.21 -36.51
CA ALA A 292 -36.36 45.01 -37.06
C ALA A 292 -36.34 44.68 -38.57
N ARG A 293 -37.34 43.95 -39.08
CA ARG A 293 -37.46 43.65 -40.53
C ARG A 293 -38.01 44.84 -41.33
N SER A 294 -38.83 45.69 -40.71
CA SER A 294 -39.30 46.96 -41.32
C SER A 294 -38.18 48.00 -41.39
N ALA A 295 -37.29 48.03 -40.39
CA ALA A 295 -36.12 48.92 -40.37
C ALA A 295 -35.08 48.53 -41.44
N SER A 296 -34.80 47.23 -41.64
CA SER A 296 -33.82 46.77 -42.65
C SER A 296 -34.32 46.87 -44.10
N ALA A 297 -35.63 47.09 -44.32
CA ALA A 297 -36.21 47.29 -45.63
C ALA A 297 -36.20 48.78 -46.05
N ARG A 298 -36.16 49.71 -45.09
CA ARG A 298 -36.07 51.16 -45.35
C ARG A 298 -34.64 51.69 -45.49
N THR A 299 -33.64 50.97 -45.01
CA THR A 299 -32.23 51.39 -45.07
C THR A 299 -31.51 51.08 -46.39
N ARG A 300 -32.14 50.35 -47.32
CA ARG A 300 -31.55 50.11 -48.66
C ARG A 300 -31.68 51.27 -49.65
N ASP A 301 -32.43 52.32 -49.30
CA ASP A 301 -32.70 53.47 -50.20
C ASP A 301 -32.08 54.79 -49.71
N ARG A 302 -31.12 54.74 -48.76
CA ARG A 302 -30.52 55.94 -48.15
C ARG A 302 -29.00 55.90 -47.98
N SER A 303 -28.31 55.12 -48.82
CA SER A 303 -26.84 54.95 -48.80
C SER A 303 -26.05 56.09 -49.47
N GLY A 304 -26.64 57.27 -49.66
CA GLY A 304 -26.00 58.41 -50.33
C GLY A 304 -25.80 59.65 -49.46
N ASP A 305 -26.25 59.63 -48.20
CA ASP A 305 -26.28 60.81 -47.33
C ASP A 305 -25.17 60.73 -46.25
N PRO A 306 -24.16 61.63 -46.28
CA PRO A 306 -23.03 61.58 -45.34
C PRO A 306 -23.43 61.81 -43.88
N GLU A 307 -24.58 62.43 -43.59
CA GLU A 307 -25.06 62.61 -42.22
C GLU A 307 -25.56 61.30 -41.61
N VAL A 308 -26.24 60.46 -42.39
CA VAL A 308 -26.77 59.16 -41.92
C VAL A 308 -25.64 58.19 -41.57
N LEU A 309 -24.55 58.21 -42.34
CA LEU A 309 -23.37 57.38 -42.06
C LEU A 309 -22.64 57.83 -40.79
N ARG A 310 -22.64 59.13 -40.47
CA ARG A 310 -22.05 59.63 -39.22
C ARG A 310 -22.85 59.19 -38.01
N GLU A 311 -24.17 59.25 -38.11
CA GLU A 311 -25.08 58.80 -37.05
C GLU A 311 -24.95 57.27 -36.81
N GLU A 312 -24.77 56.48 -37.87
CA GLU A 312 -24.53 55.03 -37.76
C GLU A 312 -23.18 54.73 -37.08
N ILE A 313 -22.13 55.51 -37.39
CA ILE A 313 -20.80 55.36 -36.78
C ILE A 313 -20.85 55.72 -35.28
N GLU A 314 -21.55 56.79 -34.90
CA GLU A 314 -21.73 57.16 -33.49
C GLU A 314 -22.48 56.07 -32.72
N ARG A 315 -23.58 55.53 -33.27
CA ARG A 315 -24.31 54.41 -32.65
C ARG A 315 -23.48 53.14 -32.49
N LEU A 316 -22.61 52.85 -33.46
CA LEU A 316 -21.71 51.71 -33.39
C LEU A 316 -20.65 51.91 -32.31
N ARG A 317 -20.15 53.14 -32.14
CA ARG A 317 -19.16 53.49 -31.13
C ARG A 317 -19.73 53.38 -29.72
N ASP A 318 -20.91 53.95 -29.48
CA ASP A 318 -21.61 53.85 -28.20
C ASP A 318 -21.89 52.39 -27.81
N ARG A 319 -22.17 51.52 -28.79
CA ARG A 319 -22.39 50.10 -28.56
C ARG A 319 -21.12 49.36 -28.18
N VAL A 320 -19.99 49.70 -28.81
CA VAL A 320 -18.68 49.12 -28.47
C VAL A 320 -18.27 49.54 -27.06
N ASP A 321 -18.43 50.82 -26.71
CA ASP A 321 -18.10 51.32 -25.37
C ASP A 321 -18.96 50.64 -24.29
N SER A 322 -20.27 50.48 -24.52
CA SER A 322 -21.14 49.75 -23.60
C SER A 322 -20.80 48.26 -23.44
N PHE A 323 -20.23 47.66 -24.50
CA PHE A 323 -19.83 46.25 -24.48
C PHE A 323 -18.50 46.05 -23.75
N GLU A 324 -17.56 47.00 -23.90
CA GLU A 324 -16.30 47.00 -23.17
C GLU A 324 -16.54 47.14 -21.65
N ASP A 325 -17.44 48.03 -21.25
CA ASP A 325 -17.85 48.19 -19.84
C ASP A 325 -18.50 46.91 -19.25
N ASP A 326 -19.35 46.22 -20.02
CA ASP A 326 -20.00 44.97 -19.56
C ASP A 326 -18.99 43.81 -19.44
N VAL A 327 -17.98 43.78 -20.32
CA VAL A 327 -16.88 42.81 -20.27
C VAL A 327 -15.97 43.09 -19.08
N GLU A 328 -15.59 44.34 -18.82
CA GLU A 328 -14.73 44.68 -17.68
C GLU A 328 -15.43 44.36 -16.35
N ASN A 329 -16.74 44.59 -16.25
CA ASN A 329 -17.53 44.29 -15.06
C ASN A 329 -17.73 42.77 -14.83
N ARG A 330 -17.77 41.96 -15.90
CA ARG A 330 -17.82 40.49 -15.82
C ARG A 330 -16.47 39.81 -15.65
N THR A 331 -15.37 40.51 -15.89
CA THR A 331 -14.03 39.92 -15.77
C THR A 331 -13.59 39.95 -14.32
N VAL A 332 -14.02 38.94 -13.55
CA VAL A 332 -13.66 38.78 -12.14
C VAL A 332 -12.14 38.66 -11.99
N ARG A 333 -11.52 39.66 -11.36
CA ARG A 333 -10.07 39.69 -11.09
C ARG A 333 -9.65 38.47 -10.27
N LYS A 334 -8.71 37.69 -10.80
CA LYS A 334 -8.15 36.44 -10.22
C LYS A 334 -7.76 36.55 -8.72
N GLU A 335 -7.40 37.75 -8.28
CA GLU A 335 -6.97 38.04 -6.90
C GLU A 335 -8.10 37.93 -5.85
N SER A 336 -9.36 38.21 -6.20
CA SER A 336 -10.48 38.06 -5.25
C SER A 336 -10.86 36.58 -5.04
N LEU A 337 -10.83 35.79 -6.11
CA LEU A 337 -11.08 34.35 -6.09
C LEU A 337 -10.04 33.59 -5.25
N GLU A 338 -8.76 33.96 -5.32
CA GLU A 338 -7.71 33.32 -4.52
C GLU A 338 -7.91 33.57 -3.02
N GLY A 339 -8.32 34.77 -2.64
CA GLY A 339 -8.58 35.15 -1.25
C GLY A 339 -9.74 34.37 -0.64
N GLU A 340 -10.83 34.20 -1.39
CA GLU A 340 -11.98 33.41 -0.95
C GLU A 340 -11.67 31.91 -0.90
N LEU A 341 -10.96 31.37 -1.89
CA LEU A 341 -10.51 29.98 -1.87
C LEU A 341 -9.59 29.71 -0.68
N LYS A 342 -8.59 30.56 -0.43
CA LYS A 342 -7.70 30.43 0.74
C LYS A 342 -8.49 30.48 2.04
N ARG A 343 -9.49 31.36 2.14
CA ARG A 343 -10.33 31.50 3.34
C ARG A 343 -11.22 30.27 3.54
N TYR A 344 -11.82 29.76 2.47
CA TYR A 344 -12.64 28.55 2.48
C TYR A 344 -11.82 27.30 2.86
N VAL A 345 -10.68 27.09 2.20
CA VAL A 345 -9.75 25.97 2.49
C VAL A 345 -9.26 26.05 3.94
N ARG A 346 -8.84 27.23 4.42
CA ARG A 346 -8.39 27.41 5.81
C ARG A 346 -9.48 27.09 6.83
N ARG A 347 -10.75 27.43 6.53
CA ARG A 347 -11.91 27.13 7.39
C ARG A 347 -12.30 25.65 7.34
N ARG A 348 -12.15 24.98 6.18
CA ARG A 348 -12.42 23.55 5.99
C ARG A 348 -11.38 22.68 6.69
N VAL A 349 -10.09 22.98 6.51
CA VAL A 349 -8.97 22.20 7.07
C VAL A 349 -9.01 22.19 8.61
N ARG A 350 -9.36 23.33 9.24
CA ARG A 350 -9.48 23.43 10.70
C ARG A 350 -10.66 22.65 11.29
N ARG A 351 -11.73 22.40 10.53
CA ARG A 351 -12.90 21.65 11.03
C ARG A 351 -12.69 20.13 11.07
N GLY A 352 -11.70 19.60 10.34
CA GLY A 352 -11.50 18.15 10.20
C GLY A 352 -10.58 17.48 11.22
N HIS A 353 -9.74 18.23 11.95
CA HIS A 353 -8.66 17.63 12.75
C HIS A 353 -8.88 17.66 14.27
N ALA A 354 -9.94 18.30 14.76
CA ALA A 354 -10.14 18.51 16.20
C ALA A 354 -11.03 17.45 16.87
N HIS A 355 -11.79 16.64 16.12
CA HIS A 355 -12.83 15.80 16.71
C HIS A 355 -12.37 14.41 17.19
N ASP A 356 -11.20 13.94 16.73
CA ASP A 356 -10.78 12.54 16.89
C ASP A 356 -9.61 12.34 17.86
N TRP A 357 -9.28 13.31 18.72
CA TRP A 357 -8.17 13.18 19.69
C TRP A 357 -8.52 12.35 20.93
N GLY A 358 -9.80 12.15 21.22
CA GLY A 358 -10.29 11.40 22.38
C GLY A 358 -9.64 10.02 22.58
N PRO A 359 -9.57 9.15 21.55
CA PRO A 359 -9.02 7.81 21.71
C PRO A 359 -7.52 7.82 22.02
N TYR A 360 -6.79 8.77 21.43
CA TYR A 360 -5.36 8.90 21.62
C TYR A 360 -5.00 9.43 23.01
N LEU A 361 -5.82 10.31 23.58
CA LEU A 361 -5.63 10.80 24.96
C LEU A 361 -5.89 9.69 25.99
N VAL A 362 -6.89 8.83 25.77
CA VAL A 362 -7.16 7.68 26.64
C VAL A 362 -6.03 6.65 26.54
N LEU A 363 -5.53 6.39 25.33
CA LEU A 363 -4.40 5.49 25.12
C LEU A 363 -3.13 6.02 25.81
N LEU A 364 -2.82 7.31 25.65
CA LEU A 364 -1.70 7.98 26.30
C LEU A 364 -1.79 7.94 27.83
N TYR A 365 -2.98 8.15 28.39
CA TYR A 365 -3.22 8.01 29.82
C TYR A 365 -2.95 6.58 30.30
N GLY A 366 -3.40 5.58 29.54
CA GLY A 366 -3.16 4.17 29.85
C GLY A 366 -1.70 3.77 29.81
N THR A 367 -0.93 4.25 28.82
CA THR A 367 0.52 4.04 28.78
C THR A 367 1.22 4.73 29.93
N ALA A 368 0.89 5.99 30.23
CA ALA A 368 1.49 6.72 31.35
C ALA A 368 1.23 6.04 32.70
N MET A 369 -0.01 5.59 32.94
CA MET A 369 -0.37 4.88 34.18
C MET A 369 0.26 3.49 34.26
N SER A 370 0.43 2.80 33.14
CA SER A 370 1.14 1.51 33.12
C SER A 370 2.62 1.68 33.46
N ILE A 371 3.27 2.71 32.91
CA ILE A 371 4.67 3.05 33.25
C ILE A 371 4.78 3.44 34.73
N ALA A 372 3.85 4.24 35.24
CA ALA A 372 3.81 4.60 36.67
C ALA A 372 3.63 3.36 37.56
N ALA A 373 2.79 2.40 37.17
CA ALA A 373 2.59 1.17 37.92
C ALA A 373 3.90 0.35 38.05
N PHE A 374 4.71 0.24 36.99
CA PHE A 374 6.02 -0.42 37.06
C PHE A 374 7.09 0.38 37.81
N TYR A 375 6.93 1.70 37.90
CA TYR A 375 7.87 2.55 38.63
C TYR A 375 7.62 2.56 40.14
N PHE A 376 6.35 2.53 40.56
CA PHE A 376 5.97 2.66 41.98
C PHE A 376 5.63 1.33 42.67
N LEU A 377 5.39 0.25 41.92
CA LEU A 377 5.03 -1.05 42.48
C LEU A 377 6.05 -2.11 42.03
N GLU A 378 6.30 -3.08 42.90
CA GLU A 378 7.21 -4.21 42.62
C GLU A 378 6.47 -5.56 42.65
N GLY A 379 6.97 -6.52 41.88
CA GLY A 379 6.48 -7.89 41.86
C GLY A 379 5.05 -8.05 41.33
N ILE A 380 4.27 -8.93 41.96
CA ILE A 380 2.91 -9.30 41.52
C ILE A 380 1.95 -8.10 41.53
N TYR A 381 2.17 -7.12 42.42
CA TYR A 381 1.31 -5.94 42.52
C TYR A 381 1.43 -5.00 41.31
N ALA A 382 2.61 -4.90 40.68
CA ALA A 382 2.79 -4.16 39.44
C ALA A 382 2.00 -4.79 38.28
N ILE A 383 2.02 -6.13 38.20
CA ILE A 383 1.29 -6.89 37.18
C ILE A 383 -0.22 -6.74 37.38
N LEU A 384 -0.71 -6.84 38.62
CA LEU A 384 -2.13 -6.63 38.93
C LEU A 384 -2.58 -5.20 38.62
N ALA A 385 -1.79 -4.20 39.00
CA ALA A 385 -2.07 -2.80 38.69
C ALA A 385 -2.10 -2.54 37.17
N MET A 386 -1.17 -3.13 36.42
CA MET A 386 -1.16 -3.07 34.95
C MET A 386 -2.44 -3.66 34.36
N ILE A 387 -2.87 -4.84 34.81
CA ILE A 387 -4.11 -5.49 34.32
C ILE A 387 -5.33 -4.61 34.61
N VAL A 388 -5.41 -4.00 35.80
CA VAL A 388 -6.52 -3.10 36.17
C VAL A 388 -6.51 -1.81 35.33
N VAL A 389 -5.34 -1.18 35.13
CA VAL A 389 -5.21 0.01 34.28
C VAL A 389 -5.56 -0.32 32.83
N TRP A 390 -5.11 -1.45 32.32
CA TRP A 390 -5.36 -1.88 30.95
C TRP A 390 -6.84 -2.20 30.71
N THR A 391 -7.48 -2.92 31.62
CA THR A 391 -8.93 -3.23 31.52
C THR A 391 -9.80 -1.98 31.66
N SER A 392 -9.43 -1.06 32.55
CA SER A 392 -10.14 0.22 32.72
C SER A 392 -10.03 1.12 31.47
N THR A 393 -8.83 1.25 30.92
CA THR A 393 -8.59 2.07 29.72
C THR A 393 -9.20 1.48 28.46
N LEU A 394 -9.17 0.14 28.32
CA LEU A 394 -9.87 -0.57 27.25
C LEU A 394 -11.39 -0.37 27.34
N GLY A 395 -11.97 -0.44 28.54
CA GLY A 395 -13.41 -0.22 28.76
C GLY A 395 -13.85 1.19 28.37
N VAL A 396 -13.10 2.22 28.80
CA VAL A 396 -13.36 3.62 28.44
C VAL A 396 -13.20 3.85 26.93
N TYR A 397 -12.18 3.26 26.32
CA TYR A 397 -11.95 3.34 24.88
C TYR A 397 -13.13 2.76 24.08
N VAL A 398 -13.59 1.56 24.45
CA VAL A 398 -14.73 0.90 23.81
C VAL A 398 -16.01 1.71 23.97
N LEU A 399 -16.28 2.25 25.16
CA LEU A 399 -17.43 3.12 25.41
C LEU A 399 -17.40 4.37 24.53
N MET A 400 -16.24 4.99 24.38
CA MET A 400 -16.07 6.21 23.60
C MET A 400 -16.21 5.93 22.09
N VAL A 401 -15.70 4.79 21.61
CA VAL A 401 -15.89 4.35 20.22
C VAL A 401 -17.38 4.08 19.94
N LEU A 402 -18.08 3.40 20.85
CA LEU A 402 -19.53 3.17 20.74
C LEU A 402 -20.32 4.47 20.76
N PHE A 403 -19.96 5.42 21.61
CA PHE A 403 -20.62 6.71 21.71
C PHE A 403 -20.37 7.58 20.47
N GLY A 404 -19.13 7.62 19.97
CA GLY A 404 -18.77 8.31 18.73
C GLY A 404 -19.49 7.73 17.51
N PHE A 405 -19.61 6.40 17.44
CA PHE A 405 -20.40 5.72 16.42
C PHE A 405 -21.90 6.03 16.55
N GLY A 406 -22.43 6.07 17.77
CA GLY A 406 -23.82 6.43 18.08
C GLY A 406 -24.20 7.85 17.63
N ILE A 407 -23.33 8.84 17.85
CA ILE A 407 -23.55 10.22 17.37
C ILE A 407 -23.51 10.28 15.83
N SER A 408 -22.62 9.52 15.19
CA SER A 408 -22.56 9.43 13.72
C SER A 408 -23.86 8.84 13.12
N LEU A 409 -24.46 7.87 13.81
CA LEU A 409 -25.75 7.26 13.46
C LEU A 409 -26.93 8.23 13.59
N LEU A 410 -26.91 9.15 14.56
CA LEU A 410 -27.95 10.18 14.71
C LEU A 410 -27.99 11.20 13.55
N GLY A 411 -26.92 11.29 12.75
CA GLY A 411 -26.88 12.12 11.53
C GLY A 411 -27.40 11.42 10.26
N ILE A 412 -27.84 10.16 10.34
CA ILE A 412 -28.35 9.39 9.20
C ILE A 412 -29.77 9.82 8.76
N PRO A 413 -30.73 10.16 9.66
CA PRO A 413 -32.08 10.55 9.25
C PRO A 413 -32.10 11.80 8.36
N GLY A 414 -31.22 12.77 8.61
CA GLY A 414 -31.09 13.97 7.77
C GLY A 414 -30.54 13.68 6.37
N ARG A 415 -29.61 12.71 6.25
CA ARG A 415 -29.08 12.26 4.96
C ARG A 415 -30.09 11.46 4.15
N VAL A 416 -30.90 10.62 4.81
CA VAL A 416 -31.95 9.82 4.15
C VAL A 416 -33.12 10.70 3.69
N ARG A 417 -33.49 11.74 4.46
CA ARG A 417 -34.54 12.68 4.07
C ARG A 417 -34.19 13.47 2.81
N ASN A 418 -32.94 13.91 2.66
CA ASN A 418 -32.48 14.58 1.45
C ASN A 418 -32.49 13.63 0.24
N LEU A 419 -32.15 12.36 0.45
CA LEU A 419 -32.13 11.32 -0.60
C LEU A 419 -33.54 10.93 -1.11
N ILE A 420 -34.58 11.20 -0.33
CA ILE A 420 -35.98 10.97 -0.72
C ILE A 420 -36.59 12.21 -1.38
N GLY A 421 -36.07 13.42 -1.10
CA GLY A 421 -36.46 14.65 -1.79
C GLY A 421 -36.13 14.60 -3.29
N ASP A 422 -34.91 14.16 -3.61
CA ASP A 422 -34.40 14.10 -5.00
C ASP A 422 -35.08 13.03 -5.88
N ARG A 423 -35.97 12.19 -5.34
CA ARG A 423 -36.74 11.20 -6.12
C ARG A 423 -38.15 11.64 -6.46
N ARG A 424 -38.59 12.82 -6.00
CA ARG A 424 -39.97 13.31 -6.20
C ARG A 424 -40.08 14.63 -6.98
N SER A 425 -38.96 15.24 -7.34
CA SER A 425 -38.86 16.25 -8.41
C SER A 425 -38.28 15.58 -9.64
#